data_AF-A0A7W7HMX6-F1
#
_entry.id   AF-A0A7W7HMX6-F1
#
_cell.length_a   1.000
_cell.length_b   1.000
_cell.length_c   1.000
_cell.angle_alpha   90.00
_cell.angle_beta   90.00
_cell.angle_gamma   90.00
#
_symmetry.space_group_name_H-M   'P 1'
#
loop_
_entity.id
_entity.type
_entity.pdbx_description
1 polymer ?
#
loop_
_entity_poly.entity_id
_entity_poly.type
_entity_poly.pdbx_seq_one_letter_code
_entity_poly.pdbx_strand_id
1 'polypeptide(L)'
;MAVRTILRWPAMLAGLVGVLSTAASAPRWTGPSDGPALYAECREAAQEVFEKYRDQPNTLFDFVCAVPDGTPVDPGLWIPAAPVLPAPTPVLTAGHEVCVTGPGRPVTGTALTKALANGDGAELVYEYEHLGGGETMVRGGASALEFRPGDLAPGASYRWRARVDDPADRDSSEFVYRSPEAEERRWSPWCEFTVSADAVDYRELGDVSLEALTELGLRPDRPYTISLSGAQRRLLRKGTDIGTTTARMTRTGLRWTDLLTQLDRSAFFADELALEIGDESPRQDGIAYRRLLSELSVKLGGPRHPHLA
;
A
#
# COMPACT_ATOMS: atom_id res chain seq x y z
N MET A 1 14.03 -13.84 49.45
CA MET A 1 13.01 -12.79 49.37
C MET A 1 13.64 -11.44 49.76
N ALA A 2 14.06 -10.67 48.75
CA ALA A 2 14.32 -9.24 48.81
C ALA A 2 14.52 -8.75 47.37
N VAL A 3 13.42 -8.36 46.70
CA VAL A 3 13.46 -7.67 45.41
C VAL A 3 13.50 -6.17 45.71
N ARG A 4 14.52 -5.47 45.21
CA ARG A 4 14.54 -4.01 45.27
C ARG A 4 15.32 -3.43 44.10
N THR A 5 14.58 -3.00 43.08
CA THR A 5 15.01 -1.94 42.17
C THR A 5 13.78 -1.15 41.77
N ILE A 6 13.73 0.11 42.18
CA ILE A 6 12.72 1.09 41.75
C ILE A 6 13.49 2.13 40.92
N LEU A 7 13.31 2.13 39.61
CA LEU A 7 13.55 3.32 38.80
C LEU A 7 12.20 3.96 38.49
N ARG A 8 11.94 5.12 39.10
CA ARG A 8 10.79 5.97 38.75
C ARG A 8 11.16 6.83 37.55
N TRP A 9 10.47 6.62 36.43
CA TRP A 9 10.38 7.57 35.31
C TRP A 9 8.93 8.12 35.24
N PRO A 10 8.73 9.33 34.69
CA PRO A 10 7.46 10.05 34.79
C PRO A 10 6.34 9.35 34.02
N ALA A 11 5.13 9.51 34.56
CA ALA A 11 3.93 8.76 34.23
C ALA A 11 3.51 8.96 32.76
N MET A 12 3.64 7.90 31.96
CA MET A 12 2.62 7.47 30.97
C MET A 12 2.88 6.09 30.34
N LEU A 13 4.03 5.46 30.58
CA LEU A 13 4.26 4.03 30.30
C LEU A 13 5.22 3.49 31.36
N ALA A 14 4.71 2.73 32.32
CA ALA A 14 5.56 2.04 33.29
C ALA A 14 6.03 0.71 32.69
N GLY A 15 7.06 0.77 31.83
CA GLY A 15 7.77 -0.43 31.40
C GLY A 15 8.63 -0.95 32.56
N LEU A 16 8.28 -2.11 33.12
CA LEU A 16 9.04 -2.72 34.21
C LEU A 16 9.97 -3.77 33.59
N VAL A 17 11.20 -3.37 33.27
CA VAL A 17 12.23 -4.31 32.80
C VAL A 17 12.78 -5.06 34.01
N GLY A 18 12.31 -6.30 34.20
CA GLY A 18 12.79 -7.20 35.24
C GLY A 18 13.85 -8.14 34.69
N VAL A 19 15.13 -7.83 34.87
CA VAL A 19 16.20 -8.83 34.66
C VAL A 19 16.23 -9.72 35.90
N LEU A 20 15.61 -10.90 35.83
CA LEU A 20 15.76 -11.92 36.85
C LEU A 20 17.16 -12.54 36.73
N SER A 21 18.10 -12.00 37.49
CA SER A 21 19.31 -12.74 37.88
C SER A 21 18.97 -13.51 39.14
N THR A 22 19.10 -14.84 39.12
CA THR A 22 18.77 -15.72 40.24
C THR A 22 19.66 -15.39 41.44
N ALA A 23 19.12 -14.63 42.39
CA ALA A 23 19.74 -14.38 43.68
C ALA A 23 19.07 -15.23 44.77
N ALA A 24 19.38 -16.53 44.81
CA ALA A 24 19.15 -17.38 45.98
C ALA A 24 20.04 -18.63 45.96
N SER A 25 20.93 -18.72 46.97
CA SER A 25 21.73 -19.89 47.38
C SER A 25 22.75 -20.41 46.37
N ALA A 26 24.04 -20.30 46.75
CA ALA A 26 25.26 -20.85 46.16
C ALA A 26 25.16 -21.43 44.72
N PRO A 27 25.98 -20.97 43.77
CA PRO A 27 25.94 -21.46 42.39
C PRO A 27 26.11 -22.97 42.39
N ARG A 28 25.02 -23.71 42.16
CA ARG A 28 25.14 -25.08 41.70
C ARG A 28 25.71 -24.96 40.30
N TRP A 29 26.94 -25.42 40.14
CA TRP A 29 27.54 -25.63 38.83
C TRP A 29 26.63 -26.62 38.10
N THR A 30 25.76 -26.11 37.24
CA THR A 30 24.95 -26.93 36.35
C THR A 30 25.79 -27.17 35.09
N GLY A 31 25.84 -28.42 34.65
CA GLY A 31 26.76 -28.86 33.60
C GLY A 31 26.25 -28.50 32.21
N PRO A 32 27.08 -28.66 31.15
CA PRO A 32 26.72 -28.32 29.76
C PRO A 32 25.52 -29.06 29.13
N SER A 33 24.72 -29.80 29.91
CA SER A 33 23.58 -30.61 29.47
C SER A 33 22.22 -30.02 29.85
N ASP A 34 22.15 -28.79 30.37
CA ASP A 34 20.97 -28.25 31.05
C ASP A 34 19.77 -27.87 30.17
N GLY A 35 19.75 -28.25 28.88
CA GLY A 35 18.68 -27.88 27.95
C GLY A 35 17.29 -28.01 28.60
N PRO A 36 16.80 -29.21 28.94
CA PRO A 36 15.44 -29.39 29.46
C PRO A 36 15.16 -28.76 30.84
N ALA A 37 16.16 -28.74 31.73
CA ALA A 37 15.99 -28.23 33.09
C ALA A 37 15.92 -26.69 33.12
N LEU A 38 16.78 -26.04 32.33
CA LEU A 38 16.76 -24.60 32.15
C LEU A 38 15.46 -24.13 31.50
N TYR A 39 14.94 -24.85 30.49
CA TYR A 39 13.65 -24.53 29.89
C TYR A 39 12.50 -24.65 30.90
N ALA A 40 12.53 -25.66 31.77
CA ALA A 40 11.51 -25.83 32.82
C ALA A 40 11.56 -24.70 33.85
N GLU A 41 12.75 -24.31 34.30
CA GLU A 41 12.94 -23.20 35.25
C GLU A 41 12.51 -21.86 34.65
N CYS A 42 12.88 -21.61 33.39
CA CYS A 42 12.43 -20.43 32.64
C CYS A 42 10.91 -20.38 32.48
N ARG A 43 10.29 -21.53 32.19
CA ARG A 43 8.82 -21.64 32.07
C ARG A 43 8.14 -21.34 33.39
N GLU A 44 8.62 -21.92 34.48
CA GLU A 44 8.07 -21.72 35.82
C GLU A 44 8.19 -20.25 36.25
N ALA A 45 9.37 -19.64 36.05
CA ALA A 45 9.60 -18.23 36.37
C ALA A 45 8.70 -17.27 35.56
N ALA A 46 8.55 -17.52 34.25
CA ALA A 46 7.68 -16.72 33.41
C ALA A 46 6.20 -16.89 33.79
N GLN A 47 5.78 -18.12 34.11
CA GLN A 47 4.41 -18.39 34.52
C GLN A 47 4.09 -17.78 35.89
N GLU A 48 5.00 -17.81 36.85
CA GLU A 48 4.84 -17.13 38.15
C GLU A 48 4.64 -15.63 37.96
N VAL A 49 5.42 -15.01 37.06
CA VAL A 49 5.25 -13.57 36.79
C VAL A 49 3.93 -13.31 36.10
N PHE A 50 3.56 -14.11 35.10
CA PHE A 50 2.27 -13.97 34.43
C PHE A 50 1.11 -14.05 35.42
N GLU A 51 1.06 -15.11 36.24
CA GLU A 51 0.01 -15.30 37.25
C GLU A 51 -0.05 -14.14 38.24
N LYS A 52 1.10 -13.62 38.66
CA LYS A 52 1.19 -12.50 39.61
C LYS A 52 0.62 -11.20 39.05
N TYR A 53 0.73 -10.97 37.75
CA TYR A 53 0.36 -9.69 37.14
C TYR A 53 -0.80 -9.77 36.15
N ARG A 54 -1.44 -10.94 35.99
CA ARG A 54 -2.54 -11.14 35.03
C ARG A 54 -3.69 -10.13 35.20
N ASP A 55 -3.96 -9.72 36.44
CA ASP A 55 -5.07 -8.82 36.77
C ASP A 55 -4.66 -7.33 36.69
N GLN A 56 -3.43 -7.01 36.25
CA GLN A 56 -2.94 -5.64 36.09
C GLN A 56 -3.04 -5.19 34.63
N PRO A 57 -4.08 -4.42 34.26
CA PRO A 57 -4.21 -3.92 32.89
C PRO A 57 -3.02 -3.01 32.53
N ASN A 58 -2.60 -3.04 31.26
CA ASN A 58 -1.56 -2.18 30.67
C ASN A 58 -0.13 -2.33 31.26
N THR A 59 0.19 -3.45 31.90
CA THR A 59 1.59 -3.72 32.28
C THR A 59 2.31 -4.39 31.10
N LEU A 60 3.57 -4.03 30.84
CA LEU A 60 4.41 -4.71 29.84
C LEU A 60 5.59 -5.38 30.56
N PHE A 61 5.82 -6.67 30.30
CA PHE A 61 6.92 -7.45 30.84
C PHE A 61 7.75 -7.96 29.69
N ASP A 62 9.05 -7.75 29.79
CA ASP A 62 10.03 -8.37 28.90
C ASP A 62 10.76 -9.45 29.69
N PHE A 63 10.70 -10.68 29.19
CA PHE A 63 11.29 -11.86 29.81
C PHE A 63 12.44 -12.37 28.95
N VAL A 64 13.66 -12.08 29.40
CA VAL A 64 14.86 -12.65 28.80
C VAL A 64 15.37 -13.74 29.73
N CYS A 65 15.20 -14.98 29.32
CA CYS A 65 15.88 -16.12 29.91
C CYS A 65 17.21 -16.32 29.19
N ALA A 66 18.31 -16.50 29.94
CA ALA A 66 19.63 -16.71 29.37
C ALA A 66 20.39 -17.81 30.12
N VAL A 67 21.20 -18.59 29.41
CA VAL A 67 22.20 -19.48 30.02
C VAL A 67 23.27 -18.65 30.75
N PRO A 68 24.09 -19.25 31.65
CA PRO A 68 25.11 -18.53 32.41
C PRO A 68 26.14 -17.76 31.57
N ASP A 69 26.34 -18.14 30.31
CA ASP A 69 27.23 -17.42 29.38
C ASP A 69 26.60 -16.17 28.73
N GLY A 70 25.33 -15.88 29.04
CA GLY A 70 24.58 -14.74 28.53
C GLY A 70 23.82 -15.02 27.23
N THR A 71 23.91 -16.21 26.65
CA THR A 71 23.14 -16.58 25.45
C THR A 71 21.65 -16.67 25.80
N PRO A 72 20.77 -15.95 25.10
CA PRO A 72 19.33 -16.03 25.34
C PRO A 72 18.80 -17.43 24.98
N VAL A 73 17.94 -17.94 25.85
CA VAL A 73 17.20 -19.19 25.71
C VAL A 73 16.00 -18.92 24.82
N ASP A 74 15.83 -19.72 23.76
CA ASP A 74 14.71 -19.58 22.82
C ASP A 74 13.36 -19.59 23.58
N PRO A 75 12.60 -18.48 23.55
CA PRO A 75 11.31 -18.39 24.22
C PRO A 75 10.27 -19.40 23.73
N GLY A 76 10.40 -19.87 22.48
CA GLY A 76 9.54 -20.92 21.95
C GLY A 76 9.60 -22.24 22.73
N LEU A 77 10.67 -22.45 23.51
CA LEU A 77 10.89 -23.69 24.26
C LEU A 77 10.37 -23.63 25.71
N TRP A 78 10.11 -22.44 26.25
CA TRP A 78 9.61 -22.29 27.61
C TRP A 78 8.21 -21.66 27.73
N ILE A 79 7.61 -21.14 26.66
CA ILE A 79 6.20 -20.70 26.68
C ILE A 79 5.26 -21.93 26.82
N PRO A 80 4.25 -21.89 27.73
CA PRO A 80 3.29 -22.98 27.92
C PRO A 80 2.36 -23.09 26.70
N ALA A 81 2.79 -23.90 25.74
CA ALA A 81 2.16 -24.14 24.44
C ALA A 81 2.17 -22.92 23.50
N ALA A 82 2.57 -23.14 22.24
CA ALA A 82 2.43 -22.12 21.21
C ALA A 82 0.93 -21.77 21.07
N PRO A 83 0.56 -20.48 21.03
CA PRO A 83 -0.81 -20.11 20.73
C PRO A 83 -1.23 -20.79 19.43
N VAL A 84 -2.45 -21.31 19.39
CA VAL A 84 -3.02 -21.83 18.14
C VAL A 84 -3.19 -20.63 17.22
N LEU A 85 -2.23 -20.46 16.31
CA LEU A 85 -2.30 -19.40 15.32
C LEU A 85 -3.43 -19.72 14.33
N PRO A 86 -4.20 -18.72 13.89
CA PRO A 86 -5.14 -18.92 12.80
C PRO A 86 -4.39 -19.43 11.57
N ALA A 87 -5.04 -20.32 10.81
CA ALA A 87 -4.47 -20.80 9.56
C ALA A 87 -4.15 -19.62 8.62
N PRO A 88 -3.06 -19.70 7.84
CA PRO A 88 -2.73 -18.66 6.88
C PRO A 88 -3.91 -18.35 5.95
N THR A 89 -4.13 -17.07 5.72
CA THR A 89 -5.25 -16.60 4.90
C THR A 89 -5.03 -16.98 3.44
N PRO A 90 -5.99 -17.65 2.77
CA PRO A 90 -5.89 -17.88 1.34
C PRO A 90 -5.99 -16.56 0.59
N VAL A 91 -5.17 -16.43 -0.47
CA VAL A 91 -4.92 -15.18 -1.19
C VAL A 91 -5.09 -15.38 -2.69
N LEU A 92 -5.67 -14.38 -3.35
CA LEU A 92 -6.00 -14.36 -4.77
C LEU A 92 -5.33 -13.17 -5.44
N THR A 93 -4.58 -13.41 -6.52
CA THR A 93 -3.86 -12.35 -7.25
C THR A 93 -4.42 -12.21 -8.66
N ALA A 94 -4.83 -11.00 -9.05
CA ALA A 94 -5.28 -10.71 -10.41
C ALA A 94 -6.38 -11.68 -10.92
N GLY A 95 -7.29 -12.09 -10.04
CA GLY A 95 -8.39 -13.00 -10.37
C GLY A 95 -8.02 -14.48 -10.48
N HIS A 96 -6.77 -14.85 -10.18
CA HIS A 96 -6.34 -16.24 -10.11
C HIS A 96 -6.41 -16.78 -8.68
N GLU A 97 -7.02 -17.96 -8.52
CA GLU A 97 -7.24 -18.62 -7.23
C GLU A 97 -6.00 -19.23 -6.59
N VAL A 98 -4.86 -19.21 -7.30
CA VAL A 98 -3.63 -19.83 -6.85
C VAL A 98 -2.57 -18.76 -6.66
N CYS A 99 -2.00 -18.73 -5.46
CA CYS A 99 -0.79 -17.97 -5.15
C CYS A 99 0.39 -18.59 -5.93
N VAL A 100 0.97 -17.85 -6.87
CA VAL A 100 2.10 -18.32 -7.68
C VAL A 100 3.34 -17.53 -7.33
N THR A 101 4.48 -18.21 -7.21
CA THR A 101 5.81 -17.63 -7.02
C THR A 101 6.75 -18.03 -8.16
N GLY A 102 7.73 -17.18 -8.46
CA GLY A 102 8.80 -17.50 -9.40
C GLY A 102 8.39 -17.49 -10.89
N PRO A 103 9.01 -18.33 -11.74
CA PRO A 103 8.73 -18.41 -13.16
C PRO A 103 7.36 -19.07 -13.39
N GLY A 104 6.33 -18.26 -13.64
CA GLY A 104 4.95 -18.72 -13.77
C GLY A 104 3.93 -17.77 -13.16
N ARG A 105 4.38 -16.76 -12.42
CA ARG A 105 3.51 -15.71 -11.87
C ARG A 105 2.66 -15.04 -12.96
N PRO A 106 1.38 -14.73 -12.67
CA PRO A 106 0.47 -14.15 -13.64
C PRO A 106 0.97 -12.79 -14.14
N VAL A 107 0.67 -12.50 -15.41
CA VAL A 107 0.94 -11.20 -16.03
C VAL A 107 -0.37 -10.44 -16.14
N THR A 108 -0.48 -9.30 -15.44
CA THR A 108 -1.63 -8.41 -15.56
C THR A 108 -1.42 -7.43 -16.71
N GLY A 109 -2.43 -7.27 -17.57
CA GLY A 109 -2.43 -6.27 -18.64
C GLY A 109 -2.62 -4.83 -18.15
N THR A 110 -2.86 -4.65 -16.85
CA THR A 110 -3.13 -3.34 -16.23
C THR A 110 -2.35 -3.16 -14.93
N ALA A 111 -1.90 -1.94 -14.70
CA ALA A 111 -1.35 -1.49 -13.40
C ALA A 111 -2.45 -1.16 -12.37
N LEU A 112 -3.73 -1.24 -12.74
CA LEU A 112 -4.89 -1.14 -11.84
C LEU A 112 -5.32 -2.54 -11.43
N THR A 113 -4.53 -3.18 -10.56
CA THR A 113 -4.81 -4.53 -10.07
C THR A 113 -5.31 -4.51 -8.64
N LYS A 114 -5.96 -5.60 -8.23
CA LYS A 114 -6.39 -5.83 -6.85
C LYS A 114 -5.92 -7.20 -6.40
N ALA A 115 -5.52 -7.27 -5.15
CA ALA A 115 -5.19 -8.50 -4.45
C ALA A 115 -6.21 -8.71 -3.32
N LEU A 116 -6.74 -9.92 -3.22
CA LEU A 116 -7.85 -10.25 -2.33
C LEU A 116 -7.41 -11.34 -1.36
N ALA A 117 -7.80 -11.20 -0.11
CA ALA A 117 -7.61 -12.22 0.91
C ALA A 117 -8.97 -12.49 1.56
N ASN A 118 -9.26 -13.75 1.88
CA ASN A 118 -10.54 -14.12 2.49
C ASN A 118 -10.37 -14.26 4.01
N GLY A 119 -11.00 -13.38 4.78
CA GLY A 119 -11.03 -13.45 6.25
C GLY A 119 -12.46 -13.35 6.78
N ASP A 120 -12.79 -14.18 7.78
CA ASP A 120 -14.12 -14.17 8.42
C ASP A 120 -14.22 -12.97 9.38
N GLY A 121 -14.68 -11.83 8.87
CA GLY A 121 -15.07 -10.66 9.68
C GLY A 121 -13.94 -9.91 10.39
N ALA A 122 -12.69 -10.31 10.18
CA ALA A 122 -11.51 -9.72 10.78
C ALA A 122 -10.79 -8.73 9.85
N GLU A 123 -9.93 -7.88 10.43
CA GLU A 123 -9.18 -6.88 9.68
C GLU A 123 -8.07 -7.56 8.88
N LEU A 124 -7.99 -7.28 7.58
CA LEU A 124 -6.92 -7.80 6.75
C LEU A 124 -5.76 -6.80 6.74
N VAL A 125 -4.57 -7.33 6.98
CA VAL A 125 -3.31 -6.60 6.82
C VAL A 125 -2.58 -7.19 5.64
N TYR A 126 -2.10 -6.31 4.77
CA TYR A 126 -1.36 -6.64 3.58
C TYR A 126 0.06 -6.12 3.69
N GLU A 127 0.98 -6.88 3.14
CA GLU A 127 2.34 -6.48 2.88
C GLU A 127 2.60 -6.60 1.40
N TYR A 128 3.26 -5.62 0.80
CA TYR A 128 3.64 -5.67 -0.60
C TYR A 128 5.00 -5.04 -0.87
N GLU A 129 5.67 -5.55 -1.90
CA GLU A 129 7.03 -5.16 -2.25
C GLU A 129 7.29 -5.31 -3.75
N HIS A 130 8.14 -4.44 -4.28
CA HIS A 130 8.68 -4.54 -5.63
C HIS A 130 9.86 -5.53 -5.68
N LEU A 131 9.81 -6.54 -6.56
CA LEU A 131 10.84 -7.58 -6.64
C LEU A 131 12.19 -7.09 -7.18
N GLY A 132 12.23 -5.94 -7.86
CA GLY A 132 13.48 -5.29 -8.26
C GLY A 132 14.14 -4.48 -7.13
N GLY A 133 13.65 -4.60 -5.90
CA GLY A 133 14.06 -3.81 -4.74
C GLY A 133 13.14 -2.61 -4.50
N GLY A 134 13.02 -2.22 -3.24
CA GLY A 134 12.17 -1.12 -2.78
C GLY A 134 11.86 -1.25 -1.29
N GLU A 135 11.20 -0.24 -0.73
CA GLU A 135 10.68 -0.31 0.63
C GLU A 135 9.41 -1.18 0.65
N THR A 136 9.35 -2.09 1.61
CA THR A 136 8.15 -2.86 1.90
C THR A 136 7.07 -1.94 2.45
N MET A 137 5.87 -2.02 1.87
CA MET A 137 4.73 -1.23 2.32
C MET A 137 3.70 -2.12 3.01
N VAL A 138 3.30 -1.72 4.21
CA VAL A 138 2.27 -2.39 5.01
C VAL A 138 0.98 -1.58 4.97
N ARG A 139 -0.14 -2.23 4.70
CA ARG A 139 -1.47 -1.60 4.61
C ARG A 139 -2.51 -2.44 5.35
N GLY A 140 -3.15 -1.86 6.37
CA GLY A 140 -4.25 -2.49 7.12
C GLY A 140 -5.62 -1.92 6.76
N GLY A 141 -6.68 -2.63 7.14
CA GLY A 141 -8.04 -2.09 7.21
C GLY A 141 -8.88 -2.19 5.94
N ALA A 142 -8.40 -2.84 4.87
CA ALA A 142 -9.12 -2.96 3.60
C ALA A 142 -9.54 -4.42 3.34
N SER A 143 -10.64 -4.63 2.61
CA SER A 143 -11.03 -5.96 2.13
C SER A 143 -10.20 -6.44 0.92
N ALA A 144 -9.43 -5.53 0.33
CA ALA A 144 -8.56 -5.79 -0.80
C ALA A 144 -7.33 -4.87 -0.73
N LEU A 145 -6.17 -5.38 -1.16
CA LEU A 145 -5.03 -4.55 -1.51
C LEU A 145 -5.26 -3.98 -2.91
N GLU A 146 -5.65 -2.71 -2.98
CA GLU A 146 -5.88 -2.00 -4.23
C GLU A 146 -4.70 -1.11 -4.60
N PHE A 147 -4.24 -1.26 -5.85
CA PHE A 147 -3.20 -0.42 -6.42
C PHE A 147 -3.83 0.70 -7.23
N ARG A 148 -3.45 1.93 -6.90
CA ARG A 148 -3.85 3.14 -7.60
C ARG A 148 -3.08 3.30 -8.91
N PRO A 149 -3.59 4.15 -9.82
CA PRO A 149 -2.82 4.60 -10.96
C PRO A 149 -1.44 5.09 -10.51
N GLY A 150 -0.40 4.45 -11.03
CA GLY A 150 0.99 4.82 -10.77
C GLY A 150 1.67 4.07 -9.62
N ASP A 151 0.93 3.33 -8.80
CA ASP A 151 1.53 2.48 -7.76
C ASP A 151 2.37 1.35 -8.37
N LEU A 152 1.99 0.90 -9.58
CA LEU A 152 2.64 -0.18 -10.30
C LEU A 152 3.20 0.29 -11.65
N ALA A 153 4.40 -0.17 -11.96
CA ALA A 153 5.15 0.14 -13.17
C ALA A 153 4.97 -0.97 -14.22
N PRO A 154 4.78 -0.63 -15.51
CA PRO A 154 4.82 -1.63 -16.58
C PRO A 154 6.14 -2.39 -16.61
N GLY A 155 6.06 -3.71 -16.82
CA GLY A 155 7.21 -4.63 -16.81
C GLY A 155 7.76 -4.97 -15.43
N ALA A 156 7.33 -4.29 -14.38
CA ALA A 156 7.78 -4.57 -13.02
C ALA A 156 7.06 -5.79 -12.42
N SER A 157 7.76 -6.48 -11.53
CA SER A 157 7.23 -7.61 -10.79
C SER A 157 7.11 -7.26 -9.31
N TYR A 158 6.06 -7.77 -8.68
CA TYR A 158 5.70 -7.46 -7.32
C TYR A 158 5.39 -8.74 -6.56
N ARG A 159 5.63 -8.70 -5.24
CA ARG A 159 5.14 -9.71 -4.31
C ARG A 159 4.25 -9.08 -3.27
N TRP A 160 3.26 -9.83 -2.82
CA TRP A 160 2.38 -9.41 -1.73
C TRP A 160 1.95 -10.62 -0.90
N ARG A 161 1.54 -10.36 0.33
CA ARG A 161 0.97 -11.35 1.24
C ARG A 161 -0.05 -10.68 2.13
N ALA A 162 -0.90 -11.47 2.75
CA ALA A 162 -1.91 -10.98 3.68
C ALA A 162 -1.91 -11.79 4.96
N ARG A 163 -2.34 -11.18 6.05
CA ARG A 163 -2.72 -11.88 7.26
C ARG A 163 -4.02 -11.30 7.80
N VAL A 164 -4.70 -12.12 8.58
CA VAL A 164 -5.82 -11.66 9.42
C VAL A 164 -5.25 -11.14 10.74
N ASP A 165 -5.54 -9.87 11.02
CA ASP A 165 -5.41 -9.29 12.35
C ASP A 165 -6.77 -9.46 13.04
N ASP A 166 -6.81 -10.37 14.02
CA ASP A 166 -7.98 -10.54 14.87
C ASP A 166 -8.08 -9.31 15.81
N PRO A 167 -9.20 -8.57 15.86
CA PRO A 167 -9.36 -7.51 16.85
C PRO A 167 -9.22 -8.04 18.29
N ALA A 168 -9.56 -9.30 18.57
CA ALA A 168 -9.29 -9.92 19.86
C ALA A 168 -7.79 -10.05 20.17
N ASP A 169 -6.93 -10.18 19.15
CA ASP A 169 -5.48 -10.14 19.28
C ASP A 169 -4.93 -8.72 19.52
N ARG A 170 -5.71 -7.67 19.21
CA ARG A 170 -5.35 -6.26 19.49
C ARG A 170 -5.84 -5.82 20.87
N ASP A 171 -7.04 -6.27 21.26
CA ASP A 171 -7.68 -5.92 22.53
C ASP A 171 -7.26 -6.83 23.69
N SER A 172 -6.71 -8.02 23.39
CA SER A 172 -6.00 -8.78 24.40
C SER A 172 -4.74 -7.99 24.79
N SER A 173 -4.82 -7.30 25.92
CA SER A 173 -3.64 -6.87 26.68
C SER A 173 -2.82 -8.05 27.21
N GLU A 174 -3.00 -9.24 26.62
CA GLU A 174 -2.42 -10.50 27.02
C GLU A 174 -1.06 -10.61 26.35
N PHE A 175 -0.06 -10.90 27.16
CA PHE A 175 1.35 -10.95 26.81
C PHE A 175 1.64 -12.08 25.81
N VAL A 176 1.34 -11.85 24.53
CA VAL A 176 1.77 -12.79 23.50
C VAL A 176 3.17 -12.40 23.08
N TYR A 177 4.18 -13.03 23.69
CA TYR A 177 5.48 -13.12 23.04
C TYR A 177 5.25 -13.80 21.69
N ARG A 178 5.27 -13.01 20.62
CA ARG A 178 5.21 -13.51 19.26
C ARG A 178 6.64 -13.67 18.81
N SER A 179 7.13 -14.92 18.75
CA SER A 179 8.40 -15.15 18.08
C SER A 179 8.28 -14.64 16.63
N PRO A 180 9.36 -14.12 16.03
CA PRO A 180 9.34 -13.73 14.63
C PRO A 180 8.81 -14.84 13.72
N GLU A 181 9.10 -16.11 14.05
CA GLU A 181 8.57 -17.26 13.33
C GLU A 181 7.06 -17.45 13.51
N ALA A 182 6.52 -17.22 14.71
CA ALA A 182 5.09 -17.28 14.96
C ALA A 182 4.35 -16.15 14.23
N GLU A 183 4.94 -14.96 14.18
CA GLU A 183 4.40 -13.86 13.40
C GLU A 183 4.45 -14.16 11.90
N GLU A 184 5.56 -14.72 11.41
CA GLU A 184 5.71 -15.12 10.01
C GLU A 184 4.68 -16.18 9.61
N ARG A 185 4.36 -17.14 10.49
CA ARG A 185 3.35 -18.19 10.23
C ARG A 185 1.91 -17.66 10.08
N ARG A 186 1.61 -16.44 10.53
CA ARG A 186 0.28 -15.83 10.35
C ARG A 186 0.08 -15.28 8.94
N TRP A 187 1.17 -14.95 8.27
CA TRP A 187 1.11 -14.46 6.91
C TRP A 187 0.78 -15.58 5.94
N SER A 188 0.01 -15.26 4.92
CA SER A 188 -0.06 -16.08 3.73
C SER A 188 1.34 -16.24 3.14
N PRO A 189 1.58 -17.31 2.36
CA PRO A 189 2.72 -17.34 1.47
C PRO A 189 2.75 -16.07 0.61
N TRP A 190 3.96 -15.65 0.23
CA TRP A 190 4.13 -14.59 -0.77
C TRP A 190 3.51 -15.02 -2.10
N CYS A 191 2.68 -14.17 -2.68
CA CYS A 191 2.21 -14.29 -4.04
C CYS A 191 2.88 -13.24 -4.92
N GLU A 192 3.19 -13.61 -6.15
CA GLU A 192 3.84 -12.74 -7.09
C GLU A 192 2.95 -12.47 -8.30
N PHE A 193 3.16 -11.32 -8.93
CA PHE A 193 2.63 -11.02 -10.26
C PHE A 193 3.56 -10.07 -11.01
N THR A 194 3.40 -10.01 -12.32
CA THR A 194 4.10 -9.06 -13.18
C THR A 194 3.10 -8.16 -13.86
N VAL A 195 3.36 -6.86 -13.91
CA VAL A 195 2.62 -5.97 -14.81
C VAL A 195 3.21 -6.13 -16.21
N SER A 196 2.36 -6.36 -17.21
CA SER A 196 2.80 -6.43 -18.60
C SER A 196 3.65 -5.22 -18.97
N ALA A 197 4.74 -5.43 -19.72
CA ALA A 197 5.53 -4.32 -20.26
C ALA A 197 4.70 -3.43 -21.20
N ASP A 198 3.65 -3.99 -21.81
CA ASP A 198 2.71 -3.27 -22.67
C ASP A 198 1.54 -2.66 -21.88
N ALA A 199 1.50 -2.84 -20.55
CA ALA A 199 0.49 -2.20 -19.72
C ALA A 199 0.64 -0.67 -19.81
N VAL A 200 -0.48 0.03 -19.70
CA VAL A 200 -0.47 1.49 -19.65
C VAL A 200 0.32 1.94 -18.43
N ASP A 201 1.35 2.76 -18.66
CA ASP A 201 2.02 3.45 -17.58
C ASP A 201 1.17 4.61 -17.09
N TYR A 202 0.53 4.40 -15.95
CA TYR A 202 -0.28 5.43 -15.31
C TYR A 202 0.55 6.45 -14.52
N ARG A 203 1.86 6.22 -14.31
CA ARG A 203 2.73 7.16 -13.60
C ARG A 203 2.97 8.44 -14.39
N GLU A 204 2.91 8.35 -15.71
CA GLU A 204 3.00 9.51 -16.60
C GLU A 204 1.70 10.32 -16.67
N LEU A 205 0.62 9.89 -15.98
CA LEU A 205 -0.64 10.64 -15.97
C LEU A 205 -0.52 12.02 -15.31
N GLY A 206 0.46 12.23 -14.41
CA GLY A 206 0.49 13.42 -13.55
C GLY A 206 -0.81 13.54 -12.74
N ASP A 207 -1.36 14.77 -12.66
CA ASP A 207 -2.62 15.05 -11.95
C ASP A 207 -3.89 14.64 -12.73
N VAL A 208 -3.74 14.03 -13.91
CA VAL A 208 -4.90 13.61 -14.71
C VAL A 208 -5.54 12.38 -14.09
N SER A 209 -6.73 12.55 -13.51
CA SER A 209 -7.47 11.44 -12.90
C SER A 209 -8.03 10.48 -13.95
N LEU A 210 -8.11 9.18 -13.61
CA LEU A 210 -8.86 8.20 -14.41
C LEU A 210 -10.33 8.57 -14.57
N GLU A 211 -10.89 9.28 -13.61
CA GLU A 211 -12.26 9.78 -13.66
C GLU A 211 -12.41 10.76 -14.83
N ALA A 212 -11.49 11.70 -15.01
CA ALA A 212 -11.50 12.61 -16.16
C ALA A 212 -11.37 11.85 -17.50
N LEU A 213 -10.51 10.83 -17.57
CA LEU A 213 -10.42 9.96 -18.74
C LEU A 213 -11.75 9.24 -19.03
N THR A 214 -12.42 8.75 -17.98
CA THR A 214 -13.70 8.04 -18.08
C THR A 214 -14.84 8.98 -18.51
N GLU A 215 -14.90 10.19 -17.94
CA GLU A 215 -15.86 11.23 -18.34
C GLU A 215 -15.70 11.61 -19.81
N LEU A 216 -14.47 11.60 -20.32
CA LEU A 216 -14.16 11.87 -21.72
C LEU A 216 -14.39 10.66 -22.65
N GLY A 217 -14.80 9.51 -22.12
CA GLY A 217 -14.93 8.25 -22.87
C GLY A 217 -13.59 7.71 -23.39
N LEU A 218 -12.49 8.19 -22.80
CA LEU A 218 -11.14 7.87 -23.22
C LEU A 218 -10.61 6.66 -22.46
N ARG A 219 -10.10 5.70 -23.24
CA ARG A 219 -9.32 4.59 -22.75
C ARG A 219 -7.83 4.95 -22.84
N PRO A 220 -7.07 4.87 -21.74
CA PRO A 220 -5.65 5.20 -21.72
C PRO A 220 -4.83 4.42 -22.76
N ASP A 221 -5.15 3.14 -22.96
CA ASP A 221 -4.50 2.19 -23.87
C ASP A 221 -4.87 2.37 -25.34
N ARG A 222 -5.93 3.11 -25.64
CA ARG A 222 -6.45 3.21 -27.01
C ARG A 222 -5.87 4.42 -27.73
N PRO A 223 -5.27 4.25 -28.93
CA PRO A 223 -4.98 5.37 -29.81
C PRO A 223 -6.28 5.85 -30.46
N TYR A 224 -6.52 7.15 -30.39
CA TYR A 224 -7.62 7.81 -31.07
C TYR A 224 -7.04 8.69 -32.18
N THR A 225 -7.56 8.50 -33.38
CA THR A 225 -7.21 9.31 -34.54
C THR A 225 -8.35 10.25 -34.85
N ILE A 226 -8.07 11.55 -34.87
CA ILE A 226 -9.03 12.55 -35.27
C ILE A 226 -8.54 13.35 -36.47
N SER A 227 -9.49 13.83 -37.25
CA SER A 227 -9.25 14.79 -38.32
C SER A 227 -9.64 16.19 -37.85
N LEU A 228 -8.74 17.15 -38.09
CA LEU A 228 -8.87 18.54 -37.70
C LEU A 228 -8.99 19.44 -38.94
N SER A 229 -9.90 20.40 -38.89
CA SER A 229 -10.00 21.44 -39.91
C SER A 229 -8.78 22.38 -39.86
N GLY A 230 -8.57 23.15 -40.93
CA GLY A 230 -7.51 24.18 -40.94
C GLY A 230 -7.66 25.21 -39.81
N ALA A 231 -8.90 25.56 -39.45
CA ALA A 231 -9.19 26.47 -38.35
C ALA A 231 -8.87 25.86 -36.98
N GLN A 232 -9.31 24.62 -36.73
CA GLN A 232 -9.04 23.91 -35.48
C GLN A 232 -7.53 23.76 -35.23
N ARG A 233 -6.75 23.45 -36.29
CA ARG A 233 -5.28 23.39 -36.19
C ARG A 233 -4.63 24.72 -35.84
N ARG A 234 -5.09 25.82 -36.44
CA ARG A 234 -4.57 27.16 -36.12
C ARG A 234 -4.89 27.51 -34.67
N LEU A 235 -6.08 27.19 -34.19
CA LEU A 235 -6.49 27.44 -32.82
C LEU A 235 -5.66 26.64 -31.82
N LEU A 236 -5.45 25.33 -32.08
CA LEU A 236 -4.58 24.47 -31.29
C LEU A 236 -3.18 25.08 -31.16
N ARG A 237 -2.55 25.45 -32.27
CA ARG A 237 -1.20 26.05 -32.25
C ARG A 237 -1.12 27.36 -31.49
N LYS A 238 -2.24 28.08 -31.35
CA LYS A 238 -2.26 29.36 -30.66
C LYS A 238 -2.36 29.22 -29.14
N GLY A 239 -2.97 28.13 -28.65
CA GLY A 239 -3.23 27.92 -27.22
C GLY A 239 -2.63 26.63 -26.64
N THR A 240 -1.72 25.96 -27.33
CA THR A 240 -1.13 24.71 -26.84
C THR A 240 0.32 24.60 -27.27
N ASP A 241 1.12 23.86 -26.50
CA ASP A 241 2.55 23.66 -26.76
C ASP A 241 2.82 22.47 -27.70
N ILE A 242 1.82 22.07 -28.49
CA ILE A 242 1.88 20.86 -29.32
C ILE A 242 2.79 21.02 -30.55
N GLY A 243 3.31 22.21 -30.81
CA GLY A 243 4.14 22.48 -31.98
C GLY A 243 3.36 22.33 -33.29
N THR A 244 4.00 21.81 -34.34
CA THR A 244 3.39 21.71 -35.67
C THR A 244 2.33 20.61 -35.74
N THR A 245 1.05 20.99 -35.78
CA THR A 245 -0.07 20.05 -35.90
C THR A 245 -0.40 19.68 -37.35
N THR A 246 -0.50 18.39 -37.66
CA THR A 246 -0.98 17.82 -38.93
C THR A 246 -2.51 17.78 -39.00
N ALA A 247 -3.08 17.57 -40.20
CA ALA A 247 -4.54 17.45 -40.40
C ALA A 247 -5.16 16.23 -39.71
N ARG A 248 -4.35 15.18 -39.53
CA ARG A 248 -4.72 13.95 -38.82
C ARG A 248 -3.78 13.78 -37.65
N MET A 249 -4.34 13.70 -36.45
CA MET A 249 -3.60 13.51 -35.21
C MET A 249 -4.02 12.19 -34.57
N THR A 250 -3.04 11.36 -34.23
CA THR A 250 -3.22 10.11 -33.50
C THR A 250 -2.52 10.26 -32.15
N ARG A 251 -3.28 10.12 -31.06
CA ARG A 251 -2.79 10.20 -29.69
C ARG A 251 -3.46 9.14 -28.83
N THR A 252 -2.80 8.71 -27.76
CA THR A 252 -3.40 7.86 -26.73
C THR A 252 -4.41 8.65 -25.89
N GLY A 253 -5.29 7.97 -25.15
CA GLY A 253 -6.27 8.64 -24.28
C GLY A 253 -5.63 9.63 -23.29
N LEU A 254 -4.49 9.26 -22.70
CA LEU A 254 -3.70 10.17 -21.85
C LEU A 254 -3.30 11.45 -22.60
N ARG A 255 -2.67 11.31 -23.78
CA ARG A 255 -2.19 12.44 -24.58
C ARG A 255 -3.33 13.30 -25.15
N TRP A 256 -4.56 12.77 -25.22
CA TRP A 256 -5.76 13.55 -25.50
C TRP A 256 -6.21 14.37 -24.29
N THR A 257 -6.14 13.81 -23.09
CA THR A 257 -6.59 14.51 -21.87
C THR A 257 -5.69 15.68 -21.51
N ASP A 258 -4.37 15.52 -21.63
CA ASP A 258 -3.40 16.62 -21.51
C ASP A 258 -3.72 17.76 -22.49
N LEU A 259 -3.97 17.41 -23.76
CA LEU A 259 -4.35 18.39 -24.79
C LEU A 259 -5.66 19.11 -24.47
N LEU A 260 -6.68 18.40 -23.99
CA LEU A 260 -7.95 19.00 -23.60
C LEU A 260 -7.77 19.95 -22.41
N THR A 261 -6.93 19.59 -21.44
CA THR A 261 -6.58 20.45 -20.30
C THR A 261 -5.88 21.74 -20.76
N GLN A 262 -4.96 21.65 -21.72
CA GLN A 262 -4.29 22.83 -22.28
C GLN A 262 -5.27 23.76 -23.02
N LEU A 263 -6.24 23.18 -23.75
CA LEU A 263 -7.29 23.95 -24.41
C LEU A 263 -8.20 24.67 -23.41
N ASP A 264 -8.56 24.01 -22.31
CA ASP A 264 -9.36 24.60 -21.24
C ASP A 264 -8.62 25.78 -20.58
N ARG A 265 -7.36 25.60 -20.21
CA ARG A 265 -6.50 26.68 -19.69
C ARG A 265 -6.39 27.86 -20.66
N SER A 266 -6.25 27.58 -21.96
CA SER A 266 -6.23 28.64 -22.98
C SER A 266 -7.55 29.36 -23.13
N ALA A 267 -8.68 28.68 -22.96
CA ALA A 267 -9.97 29.34 -22.90
C ALA A 267 -10.04 30.31 -21.73
N PHE A 268 -9.66 29.85 -20.53
CA PHE A 268 -9.61 30.66 -19.33
C PHE A 268 -8.72 31.90 -19.50
N PHE A 269 -7.49 31.73 -20.00
CA PHE A 269 -6.60 32.87 -20.24
C PHE A 269 -7.13 33.85 -21.28
N ALA A 270 -7.81 33.36 -22.33
CA ALA A 270 -8.45 34.22 -23.32
C ALA A 270 -9.59 35.05 -22.70
N ASP A 271 -10.39 34.48 -21.79
CA ASP A 271 -11.44 35.20 -21.09
C ASP A 271 -10.90 36.26 -20.14
N GLU A 272 -9.92 35.91 -19.31
CA GLU A 272 -9.26 36.85 -18.40
C GLU A 272 -8.68 38.05 -19.17
N LEU A 273 -7.97 37.77 -20.26
CA LEU A 273 -7.43 38.82 -21.12
C LEU A 273 -8.52 39.69 -21.77
N ALA A 274 -9.65 39.09 -22.13
CA ALA A 274 -10.79 39.81 -22.71
C ALA A 274 -11.49 40.73 -21.70
N LEU A 275 -11.42 40.41 -20.40
CA LEU A 275 -11.91 41.26 -19.31
C LEU A 275 -10.95 42.44 -19.07
N GLU A 276 -9.64 42.22 -19.16
CA GLU A 276 -8.62 43.26 -18.91
C GLU A 276 -8.56 44.33 -20.01
N ILE A 277 -8.72 43.95 -21.29
CA ILE A 277 -8.47 44.84 -22.44
C ILE A 277 -9.65 45.78 -22.77
N GLY A 278 -10.85 45.54 -22.22
CA GLY A 278 -12.04 46.35 -22.52
C GLY A 278 -12.64 46.10 -23.91
N ASP A 279 -13.66 46.87 -24.30
CA ASP A 279 -14.54 46.61 -25.45
C ASP A 279 -13.95 46.98 -26.84
N GLU A 280 -12.77 47.59 -26.92
CA GLU A 280 -12.31 48.25 -28.15
C GLU A 280 -11.48 47.38 -29.12
N SER A 281 -11.10 46.14 -28.75
CA SER A 281 -10.37 45.23 -29.66
C SER A 281 -11.21 44.01 -30.05
N PRO A 282 -11.05 43.48 -31.29
CA PRO A 282 -11.70 42.25 -31.71
C PRO A 282 -11.24 41.11 -30.79
N ARG A 283 -12.09 40.80 -29.80
CA ARG A 283 -11.77 39.89 -28.68
C ARG A 283 -11.40 38.50 -29.20
N GLN A 284 -10.30 37.98 -28.70
CA GLN A 284 -10.20 36.54 -28.51
C GLN A 284 -10.93 36.21 -27.21
N ASP A 285 -12.19 35.86 -27.30
CA ASP A 285 -12.87 35.23 -26.18
C ASP A 285 -12.50 33.74 -26.10
N GLY A 286 -12.64 33.13 -24.92
CA GLY A 286 -12.39 31.70 -24.71
C GLY A 286 -13.38 30.79 -25.46
N ILE A 287 -14.41 31.35 -26.11
CA ILE A 287 -15.49 30.61 -26.79
C ILE A 287 -14.93 29.69 -27.87
N ALA A 288 -13.97 30.16 -28.67
CA ALA A 288 -13.38 29.34 -29.71
C ALA A 288 -12.70 28.08 -29.15
N TYR A 289 -11.97 28.22 -28.03
CA TYR A 289 -11.28 27.13 -27.36
C TYR A 289 -12.27 26.15 -26.73
N ARG A 290 -13.30 26.65 -26.02
CA ARG A 290 -14.33 25.80 -25.42
C ARG A 290 -15.19 25.06 -26.45
N ARG A 291 -15.54 25.70 -27.57
CA ARG A 291 -16.19 25.03 -28.71
C ARG A 291 -15.32 23.90 -29.25
N LEU A 292 -14.02 24.15 -29.48
CA LEU A 292 -13.09 23.12 -29.92
C LEU A 292 -13.00 21.98 -28.90
N LEU A 293 -12.93 22.28 -27.61
CA LEU A 293 -12.89 21.28 -26.54
C LEU A 293 -14.14 20.39 -26.57
N SER A 294 -15.34 20.98 -26.69
CA SER A 294 -16.58 20.20 -26.80
C SER A 294 -16.63 19.35 -28.08
N GLU A 295 -16.14 19.86 -29.22
CA GLU A 295 -16.09 19.10 -30.47
C GLU A 295 -15.12 17.92 -30.38
N LEU A 296 -13.97 18.12 -29.72
CA LEU A 296 -12.99 17.06 -29.48
C LEU A 296 -13.53 16.00 -28.52
N SER A 297 -14.16 16.40 -27.40
CA SER A 297 -14.81 15.46 -26.46
C SER A 297 -15.76 14.51 -27.19
N VAL A 298 -16.67 15.05 -28.01
CA VAL A 298 -17.66 14.25 -28.77
C VAL A 298 -16.96 13.33 -29.78
N LYS A 299 -15.94 13.81 -30.50
CA LYS A 299 -15.17 12.97 -31.44
C LYS A 299 -14.42 11.82 -30.76
N LEU A 300 -14.08 11.99 -29.49
CA LEU A 300 -13.39 10.99 -28.68
C LEU A 300 -14.34 10.01 -27.98
N GLY A 301 -15.67 10.21 -28.10
CA GLY A 301 -16.70 9.37 -27.52
C GLY A 301 -17.25 9.87 -26.18
N GLY A 302 -16.79 11.03 -25.70
CA GLY A 302 -17.32 11.69 -24.51
C GLY A 302 -18.67 12.40 -24.79
N PRO A 303 -19.35 12.87 -23.72
CA PRO A 303 -20.61 13.60 -23.87
C PRO A 303 -20.39 14.96 -24.55
N ARG A 304 -21.48 15.50 -25.08
CA ARG A 304 -21.52 16.88 -25.53
C ARG A 304 -21.59 17.79 -24.30
N HIS A 305 -20.80 18.85 -24.30
CA HIS A 305 -20.71 19.81 -23.19
C HIS A 305 -21.38 21.13 -23.58
N PRO A 306 -22.72 21.25 -23.48
CA PRO A 306 -23.44 22.42 -23.98
C PRO A 306 -23.09 23.71 -23.24
N HIS A 307 -22.60 23.62 -22.01
CA HIS A 307 -22.16 24.76 -21.20
C HIS A 307 -20.81 25.33 -21.66
N LEU A 308 -20.09 24.63 -22.55
CA LEU A 308 -18.84 25.09 -23.14
C LEU A 308 -19.05 25.78 -24.51
N ALA A 309 -20.26 25.74 -25.07
CA ALA A 309 -20.54 26.14 -26.46
C ALA A 309 -21.17 27.53 -26.58
#